data_AF-A0A1K1XY07-F1
#
_entry.id   AF-A0A1K1XY07-F1
#
_cell.length_a   1.000
_cell.length_b   1.000
_cell.length_c   1.000
_cell.angle_alpha   90.00
_cell.angle_beta   90.00
_cell.angle_gamma   90.00
#
_symmetry.space_group_name_H-M   'P 1'
#
loop_
_entity.id
_entity.type
_entity.pdbx_description
1 polymer ?
#
loop_
_entity_poly.entity_id
_entity_poly.type
_entity_poly.pdbx_seq_one_letter_code
_entity_poly.pdbx_strand_id
1 'polypeptide(L)'
;MLRLLAIVLPCLWLSVAQADDTLFSPQGYRIDRYRSPTPAEVQGAQTIDTQALQRLLQQASPPVLVDVYRRPWVQGRFIDNEPHANLPGSLWLANTGDGHLDPTWQDYFAHYLRKATAGRMDQPLVFYCRSDCWLSWNAVKRAAAMGYKHLYWYRDGLDAWEAANLPLQAARPEPFP
;
A
#
# COMPACT_ATOMS: atom_id res chain seq x y z
N MET A 1 24.53 -63.41 -20.76
CA MET A 1 24.22 -62.73 -19.49
C MET A 1 23.97 -61.26 -19.78
N LEU A 2 22.72 -60.85 -19.94
CA LEU A 2 22.35 -59.48 -20.34
C LEU A 2 21.67 -58.79 -19.15
N ARG A 3 22.32 -57.78 -18.56
CA ARG A 3 21.77 -56.96 -17.48
C ARG A 3 21.10 -55.73 -18.12
N LEU A 4 19.78 -55.63 -18.05
CA LEU A 4 19.04 -54.41 -18.36
C LEU A 4 19.06 -53.48 -17.14
N LEU A 5 19.64 -52.30 -17.29
CA LEU A 5 19.46 -51.17 -16.37
C LEU A 5 18.16 -50.43 -16.76
N ALA A 6 17.19 -50.42 -15.84
CA ALA A 6 16.02 -49.55 -15.94
C ALA A 6 16.35 -48.19 -15.32
N ILE A 7 16.36 -47.13 -16.15
CA ILE A 7 16.46 -45.74 -15.71
C ILE A 7 15.04 -45.26 -15.40
N VAL A 8 14.77 -44.96 -14.13
CA VAL A 8 13.54 -44.31 -13.70
C VAL A 8 13.79 -42.81 -13.67
N LEU A 9 13.19 -42.07 -14.62
CA LEU A 9 13.12 -40.60 -14.59
C LEU A 9 12.09 -40.17 -13.53
N PRO A 10 12.45 -39.37 -12.51
CA PRO A 10 11.45 -38.75 -11.67
C PRO A 10 10.88 -37.52 -12.39
N CYS A 11 9.58 -37.58 -12.72
CA CYS A 11 8.81 -36.39 -13.07
C CYS A 11 8.87 -35.40 -11.91
N LEU A 12 9.45 -34.23 -12.12
CA LEU A 12 9.33 -33.09 -11.24
C LEU A 12 7.91 -32.54 -11.38
N TRP A 13 7.09 -32.76 -10.36
CA TRP A 13 5.78 -32.14 -10.25
C TRP A 13 6.00 -30.65 -9.94
N LEU A 14 5.72 -29.81 -10.93
CA LEU A 14 5.60 -28.37 -10.73
C LEU A 14 4.38 -28.15 -9.82
N SER A 15 4.63 -27.87 -8.53
CA SER A 15 3.60 -27.30 -7.66
C SER A 15 3.23 -25.93 -8.20
N VAL A 16 2.14 -25.88 -8.96
CA VAL A 16 1.46 -24.63 -9.25
C VAL A 16 0.87 -24.17 -7.92
N ALA A 17 1.48 -23.15 -7.31
CA ALA A 17 0.90 -22.46 -6.17
C ALA A 17 -0.47 -21.92 -6.62
N GLN A 18 -1.55 -22.55 -6.17
CA GLN A 18 -2.89 -22.01 -6.34
C GLN A 18 -2.91 -20.68 -5.59
N ALA A 19 -2.95 -19.58 -6.35
CA ALA A 19 -3.28 -18.29 -5.76
C ALA A 19 -4.64 -18.47 -5.08
N ASP A 20 -4.70 -18.09 -3.82
CA ASP A 20 -5.87 -18.16 -2.97
C ASP A 20 -6.90 -17.14 -3.52
N ASP A 21 -7.65 -17.52 -4.57
CA ASP A 21 -8.61 -16.67 -5.31
C ASP A 21 -9.66 -16.02 -4.38
N THR A 22 -9.79 -16.54 -3.15
CA THR A 22 -10.67 -16.01 -2.11
C THR A 22 -10.15 -14.75 -1.42
N LEU A 23 -8.86 -14.43 -1.54
CA LEU A 23 -8.23 -13.29 -0.85
C LEU A 23 -8.16 -12.02 -1.69
N PHE A 24 -8.51 -12.09 -2.98
CA PHE A 24 -8.48 -10.97 -3.91
C PHE A 24 -9.83 -10.75 -4.56
N SER A 25 -10.19 -9.48 -4.80
CA SER A 25 -11.34 -9.14 -5.63
C SER A 25 -11.08 -9.53 -7.10
N PRO A 26 -12.11 -9.58 -7.97
CA PRO A 26 -11.91 -9.79 -9.41
C PRO A 26 -11.00 -8.72 -10.07
N GLN A 27 -10.88 -7.53 -9.49
CA GLN A 27 -9.98 -6.46 -9.94
C GLN A 27 -8.57 -6.58 -9.33
N GLY A 28 -8.32 -7.65 -8.55
CA GLY A 28 -7.04 -7.97 -7.94
C GLY A 28 -6.68 -7.15 -6.70
N TYR A 29 -7.65 -6.51 -6.03
CA TYR A 29 -7.40 -5.88 -4.73
C TYR A 29 -7.44 -6.93 -3.62
N ARG A 30 -6.55 -6.84 -2.63
CA ARG A 30 -6.64 -7.69 -1.44
C ARG A 30 -7.94 -7.37 -0.70
N ILE A 31 -8.77 -8.36 -0.38
CA ILE A 31 -10.07 -8.15 0.28
C ILE A 31 -10.13 -8.65 1.73
N ASP A 32 -9.17 -9.46 2.15
CA ASP A 32 -9.10 -9.99 3.51
C ASP A 32 -7.64 -10.14 3.98
N ARG A 33 -7.43 -10.46 5.27
CA ARG A 33 -6.10 -10.67 5.89
C ARG A 33 -5.14 -9.53 5.59
N TYR A 34 -5.61 -8.30 5.82
CA TYR A 34 -4.86 -7.09 5.47
C TYR A 34 -3.55 -6.94 6.23
N ARG A 35 -3.41 -7.55 7.40
CA ARG A 35 -2.17 -7.61 8.19
C ARG A 35 -1.52 -8.99 8.03
N SER A 36 -0.84 -9.21 6.91
CA SER A 36 -0.16 -10.46 6.56
C SER A 36 0.97 -10.19 5.56
N PRO A 37 1.94 -11.13 5.38
CA PRO A 37 3.07 -10.91 4.48
C PRO A 37 2.64 -10.42 3.09
N THR A 38 3.24 -9.32 2.65
CA THR A 38 2.99 -8.73 1.34
C THR A 38 4.09 -9.14 0.35
N PRO A 39 3.83 -9.10 -0.97
CA PRO A 39 4.87 -9.27 -1.98
C PRO A 39 5.95 -8.19 -1.85
N ALA A 40 7.14 -8.44 -2.41
CA ALA A 40 8.21 -7.42 -2.45
C ALA A 40 7.85 -6.22 -3.35
N GLU A 41 6.93 -6.41 -4.30
CA GLU A 41 6.59 -5.44 -5.33
C GLU A 41 5.07 -5.24 -5.45
N VAL A 42 4.69 -4.09 -5.97
CA VAL A 42 3.30 -3.77 -6.33
C VAL A 42 3.28 -3.25 -7.75
N GLN A 43 2.37 -3.78 -8.57
CA GLN A 43 2.21 -3.29 -9.94
C GLN A 43 1.83 -1.81 -9.94
N GLY A 44 2.53 -1.01 -10.74
CA GLY A 44 2.25 0.41 -10.92
C GLY A 44 3.03 1.34 -10.00
N ALA A 45 3.89 0.84 -9.11
CA ALA A 45 4.79 1.66 -8.31
C ALA A 45 6.16 1.01 -8.11
N GLN A 46 7.13 1.84 -7.73
CA GLN A 46 8.41 1.38 -7.24
C GLN A 46 8.33 1.14 -5.72
N THR A 47 8.67 -0.06 -5.27
CA THR A 47 8.89 -0.30 -3.83
C THR A 47 10.17 0.40 -3.38
N ILE A 48 10.10 1.11 -2.25
CA ILE A 48 11.24 1.85 -1.68
C ILE A 48 11.45 1.49 -0.22
N ASP A 49 12.70 1.58 0.23
CA ASP A 49 13.08 1.48 1.63
C ASP A 49 13.18 2.87 2.29
N THR A 50 13.52 2.89 3.58
CA THR A 50 13.63 4.12 4.37
C THR A 50 14.69 5.07 3.80
N GLN A 51 15.84 4.55 3.36
CA GLN A 51 16.92 5.38 2.82
C GLN A 51 16.54 6.02 1.48
N ALA A 52 15.87 5.27 0.61
CA ALA A 52 15.32 5.78 -0.64
C ALA A 52 14.24 6.84 -0.38
N LEU A 53 13.35 6.63 0.60
CA LEU A 53 12.36 7.63 0.98
C LEU A 53 13.00 8.92 1.49
N GLN A 54 14.00 8.84 2.37
CA GLN A 54 14.73 10.03 2.83
C GLN A 54 15.38 10.80 1.67
N ARG A 55 15.94 10.10 0.68
CA ARG A 55 16.50 10.74 -0.53
C ARG A 55 15.42 11.42 -1.37
N LEU A 56 14.26 10.79 -1.55
CA LEU A 56 13.13 11.39 -2.27
C LEU A 56 12.62 12.67 -1.57
N LEU A 57 12.56 12.66 -0.24
CA LEU A 57 12.13 13.82 0.55
C LEU A 57 13.09 15.02 0.45
N GLN A 58 14.33 14.82 0.01
CA GLN A 58 15.33 15.87 -0.19
C GLN A 58 15.32 16.46 -1.62
N GLN A 59 14.52 15.90 -2.53
CA GLN A 59 14.44 16.39 -3.91
C GLN A 59 13.72 17.74 -4.00
N ALA A 60 13.94 18.46 -5.11
CA ALA A 60 13.28 19.74 -5.36
C ALA A 60 11.75 19.62 -5.46
N SER A 61 11.24 18.47 -5.89
CA SER A 61 9.82 18.12 -5.85
C SER A 61 9.65 16.87 -4.99
N PRO A 62 9.55 17.02 -3.64
CA PRO A 62 9.38 15.87 -2.77
C PRO A 62 8.01 15.21 -3.00
N PRO A 63 7.88 13.90 -2.73
CA PRO A 63 6.62 13.21 -2.90
C PRO A 63 5.59 13.66 -1.87
N VAL A 64 4.32 13.63 -2.28
CA VAL A 64 3.19 13.65 -1.35
C VAL A 64 3.18 12.31 -0.61
N LEU A 65 3.26 12.35 0.71
CA LEU A 65 3.17 11.17 1.57
C LEU A 65 1.70 10.87 1.90
N VAL A 66 1.28 9.64 1.68
CA VAL A 66 -0.11 9.18 1.88
C VAL A 66 -0.13 7.98 2.82
N ASP A 67 -0.59 8.22 4.04
CA ASP A 67 -0.95 7.16 4.98
C ASP A 67 -2.35 6.63 4.65
N VAL A 68 -2.53 5.32 4.62
CA VAL A 68 -3.84 4.69 4.47
C VAL A 68 -4.19 3.72 5.60
N TYR A 69 -3.50 3.83 6.74
CA TYR A 69 -3.77 3.04 7.93
C TYR A 69 -5.25 3.19 8.33
N ARG A 70 -5.83 2.09 8.80
CA ARG A 70 -7.26 2.02 9.10
C ARG A 70 -7.60 2.83 10.36
N ARG A 71 -8.73 3.53 10.33
CA ARG A 71 -9.34 4.19 11.48
C ARG A 71 -10.83 3.81 11.55
N PRO A 72 -11.35 3.33 12.69
CA PRO A 72 -12.77 2.97 12.79
C PRO A 72 -13.68 4.13 12.40
N TRP A 73 -14.68 3.83 11.58
CA TRP A 73 -15.71 4.77 11.13
C TRP A 73 -17.06 4.31 11.67
N VAL A 74 -17.64 5.08 12.60
CA VAL A 74 -18.88 4.74 13.30
C VAL A 74 -19.76 5.98 13.38
N GLN A 75 -21.04 5.85 13.05
CA GLN A 75 -22.02 6.96 13.10
C GLN A 75 -21.55 8.23 12.37
N GLY A 76 -20.95 8.05 11.17
CA GLY A 76 -20.55 9.17 10.33
C GLY A 76 -19.31 9.92 10.80
N ARG A 77 -18.45 9.31 11.62
CA ARG A 77 -17.19 9.92 12.05
C ARG A 77 -16.09 8.89 12.30
N PHE A 78 -14.85 9.35 12.21
CA PHE A 78 -13.71 8.60 12.71
C PHE A 78 -13.70 8.57 14.24
N ILE A 79 -13.35 7.42 14.82
CA ILE A 79 -13.17 7.28 16.27
C ILE A 79 -11.72 7.58 16.64
N ASP A 80 -11.53 8.57 17.51
CA ASP A 80 -10.23 9.07 17.96
C ASP A 80 -9.83 8.46 19.32
N ASN A 81 -9.91 7.14 19.46
CA ASN A 81 -9.61 6.42 20.71
C ASN A 81 -8.17 5.91 20.78
N GLU A 82 -7.46 5.84 19.66
CA GLU A 82 -6.07 5.39 19.59
C GLU A 82 -5.19 6.47 18.96
N PRO A 83 -4.06 6.83 19.58
CA PRO A 83 -3.11 7.75 18.96
C PRO A 83 -2.56 7.12 17.67
N HIS A 84 -2.42 7.95 16.63
CA HIS A 84 -1.76 7.57 15.39
C HIS A 84 -0.77 8.67 15.02
N ALA A 85 0.37 8.25 14.49
CA ALA A 85 1.41 9.14 14.05
C ALA A 85 1.80 8.83 12.61
N ASN A 86 2.12 9.88 11.87
CA ASN A 86 2.53 9.82 10.49
C ASN A 86 4.02 10.14 10.35
N LEU A 87 4.56 9.83 9.17
CA LEU A 87 5.73 10.54 8.68
C LEU A 87 5.38 12.05 8.56
N PRO A 88 6.30 12.96 8.92
CA PRO A 88 6.02 14.39 8.91
C PRO A 88 5.50 14.88 7.56
N GLY A 89 4.40 15.63 7.57
CA GLY A 89 3.78 16.20 6.36
C GLY A 89 2.88 15.25 5.57
N SER A 90 2.58 14.05 6.10
CA SER A 90 1.70 13.10 5.39
C SER A 90 0.23 13.46 5.47
N LEU A 91 -0.48 13.18 4.38
CA LEU A 91 -1.93 13.12 4.33
C LEU A 91 -2.39 11.75 4.80
N TRP A 92 -3.35 11.71 5.72
CA TRP A 92 -3.94 10.45 6.16
C TRP A 92 -5.30 10.22 5.52
N LEU A 93 -5.33 9.35 4.51
CA LEU A 93 -6.52 8.91 3.81
C LEU A 93 -6.99 7.56 4.35
N ALA A 94 -7.43 7.55 5.60
CA ALA A 94 -7.80 6.33 6.32
C ALA A 94 -8.81 5.47 5.55
N ASN A 95 -8.67 4.15 5.65
CA ASN A 95 -9.58 3.13 5.08
C ASN A 95 -9.60 3.05 3.54
N THR A 96 -8.93 3.95 2.82
CA THR A 96 -8.91 3.95 1.34
C THR A 96 -8.14 2.79 0.70
N GLY A 97 -7.41 2.03 1.52
CA GLY A 97 -6.77 0.77 1.13
C GLY A 97 -7.69 -0.45 1.19
N ASP A 98 -8.95 -0.32 1.59
CA ASP A 98 -9.87 -1.45 1.63
C ASP A 98 -10.09 -2.04 0.22
N GLY A 99 -10.16 -3.38 0.16
CA GLY A 99 -10.28 -4.11 -1.11
C GLY A 99 -11.62 -3.86 -1.79
N HIS A 100 -12.70 -3.84 -0.99
CA HIS A 100 -14.01 -3.35 -1.41
C HIS A 100 -14.19 -1.93 -0.89
N LEU A 101 -14.13 -0.97 -1.80
CA LEU A 101 -14.24 0.45 -1.49
C LEU A 101 -15.53 0.98 -2.13
N ASP A 102 -16.50 1.40 -1.31
CA ASP A 102 -17.73 2.03 -1.79
C ASP A 102 -17.43 3.34 -2.56
N PRO A 103 -18.28 3.75 -3.54
CA PRO A 103 -18.05 4.97 -4.32
C PRO A 103 -17.71 6.22 -3.50
N THR A 104 -18.33 6.42 -2.34
CA THR A 104 -18.05 7.60 -1.50
C THR A 104 -16.61 7.62 -1.00
N TRP A 105 -16.06 6.45 -0.68
CA TRP A 105 -14.65 6.30 -0.29
C TRP A 105 -13.69 6.40 -1.47
N GLN A 106 -14.12 6.01 -2.67
CA GLN A 106 -13.36 6.25 -3.89
C GLN A 106 -13.27 7.74 -4.20
N ASP A 107 -14.39 8.46 -4.09
CA ASP A 107 -14.45 9.90 -4.29
C ASP A 107 -13.62 10.66 -3.26
N TYR A 108 -13.67 10.25 -1.99
CA TYR A 108 -12.81 10.76 -0.93
C TYR A 108 -11.32 10.59 -1.29
N PHE A 109 -10.90 9.38 -1.68
CA PHE A 109 -9.51 9.14 -2.11
C PHE A 109 -9.10 10.02 -3.29
N ALA A 110 -9.94 10.06 -4.33
CA ALA A 110 -9.66 10.83 -5.54
C ALA A 110 -9.62 12.35 -5.29
N HIS A 111 -10.52 12.86 -4.45
CA HIS A 111 -10.57 14.26 -4.06
C HIS A 111 -9.25 14.70 -3.42
N TYR A 112 -8.81 13.98 -2.39
CA TYR A 112 -7.63 14.36 -1.64
C TYR A 112 -6.33 14.19 -2.43
N LEU A 113 -6.20 13.13 -3.25
CA LEU A 113 -5.05 13.00 -4.14
C LEU A 113 -5.00 14.15 -5.15
N ARG A 114 -6.13 14.50 -5.78
CA ARG A 114 -6.19 15.62 -6.73
C ARG A 114 -5.84 16.94 -6.06
N LYS A 115 -6.34 17.18 -4.85
CA LYS A 115 -6.03 18.37 -4.06
C LYS A 115 -4.54 18.45 -3.73
N ALA A 116 -3.97 17.36 -3.21
CA ALA A 116 -2.56 17.29 -2.82
C ALA A 116 -1.59 17.46 -3.99
N THR A 117 -1.98 16.95 -5.15
CA THR A 117 -1.18 17.02 -6.39
C THR A 117 -1.48 18.25 -7.23
N ALA A 118 -2.41 19.11 -6.81
CA ALA A 118 -2.97 20.19 -7.63
C ALA A 118 -3.43 19.70 -9.03
N GLY A 119 -3.95 18.47 -9.09
CA GLY A 119 -4.38 17.79 -10.31
C GLY A 119 -3.26 17.25 -11.21
N ARG A 120 -2.00 17.38 -10.81
CA ARG A 120 -0.84 16.91 -11.59
C ARG A 120 -0.64 15.40 -11.42
N MET A 121 -0.80 14.65 -12.51
CA MET A 121 -0.59 13.19 -12.52
C MET A 121 0.89 12.78 -12.41
N ASP A 122 1.80 13.72 -12.64
CA ASP A 122 3.25 13.57 -12.50
C ASP A 122 3.79 14.06 -11.15
N GLN A 123 2.93 14.48 -10.21
CA GLN A 123 3.39 14.71 -8.84
C GLN A 123 3.77 13.37 -8.19
N PRO A 124 4.98 13.22 -7.64
CA PRO A 124 5.36 12.00 -6.94
C PRO A 124 4.49 11.72 -5.71
N LEU A 125 4.10 10.47 -5.53
CA LEU A 125 3.27 10.00 -4.41
C LEU A 125 3.91 8.79 -3.76
N VAL A 126 4.04 8.82 -2.43
CA VAL A 126 4.48 7.67 -1.63
C VAL A 126 3.29 7.21 -0.80
N PHE A 127 2.87 5.97 -0.99
CA PHE A 127 1.84 5.34 -0.17
C PHE A 127 2.49 4.45 0.89
N TYR A 128 1.98 4.52 2.11
CA TYR A 128 2.45 3.71 3.22
C TYR A 128 1.33 3.37 4.21
N CYS A 129 1.63 2.43 5.09
CA CYS A 129 0.79 1.97 6.19
C CYS A 129 1.76 1.52 7.30
N ARG A 130 1.63 0.29 7.79
CA ARG A 130 2.61 -0.41 8.63
C ARG A 130 3.25 -1.55 7.84
N SER A 131 4.23 -2.23 8.43
CA SER A 131 4.76 -3.47 7.87
C SER A 131 3.64 -4.50 7.71
N ASP A 132 3.77 -5.34 6.68
CA ASP A 132 2.81 -6.38 6.33
C ASP A 132 1.37 -5.86 6.17
N CYS A 133 1.21 -4.65 5.61
CA CYS A 133 -0.09 -4.02 5.41
C CYS A 133 -0.49 -4.00 3.92
N TRP A 134 -1.53 -4.76 3.59
CA TRP A 134 -2.10 -4.78 2.24
C TRP A 134 -2.92 -3.54 1.87
N LEU A 135 -3.28 -2.69 2.84
CA LEU A 135 -4.04 -1.47 2.57
C LEU A 135 -3.25 -0.49 1.71
N SER A 136 -1.96 -0.27 2.01
CA SER A 136 -1.10 0.59 1.18
C SER A 136 -0.84 -0.02 -0.19
N TRP A 137 -0.71 -1.35 -0.29
CA TRP A 137 -0.59 -2.07 -1.56
C TRP A 137 -1.83 -1.83 -2.46
N ASN A 138 -3.04 -1.94 -1.90
CA ASN A 138 -4.28 -1.64 -2.62
C ASN A 138 -4.38 -0.16 -3.04
N ALA A 139 -4.02 0.76 -2.14
CA ALA A 139 -4.06 2.19 -2.41
C ALA A 139 -3.15 2.59 -3.58
N VAL A 140 -1.94 2.02 -3.65
CA VAL A 140 -1.04 2.18 -4.78
C VAL A 140 -1.69 1.75 -6.09
N LYS A 141 -2.26 0.54 -6.13
CA LYS A 141 -2.94 0.04 -7.33
C LYS A 141 -4.08 0.94 -7.76
N ARG A 142 -4.81 1.51 -6.80
CA ARG A 142 -5.91 2.44 -7.05
C ARG A 142 -5.40 3.75 -7.63
N ALA A 143 -4.33 4.32 -7.09
CA ALA A 143 -3.68 5.52 -7.66
C ALA A 143 -3.12 5.25 -9.06
N ALA A 144 -2.54 4.07 -9.30
CA ALA A 144 -2.06 3.66 -10.62
C ALA A 144 -3.21 3.59 -11.64
N ALA A 145 -4.34 2.99 -11.25
CA ALA A 145 -5.54 2.91 -12.09
C ALA A 145 -6.15 4.30 -12.41
N MET A 146 -5.90 5.31 -11.56
CA MET A 146 -6.29 6.70 -11.82
C MET A 146 -5.33 7.45 -12.76
N GLY A 147 -4.18 6.86 -13.12
CA GLY A 147 -3.22 7.44 -14.08
C GLY A 147 -2.07 8.24 -13.46
N TYR A 148 -1.87 8.18 -12.13
CA TYR A 148 -0.69 8.75 -11.51
C TYR A 148 0.59 8.02 -11.95
N LYS A 149 1.63 8.80 -12.29
CA LYS A 149 2.81 8.29 -13.01
C LYS A 149 4.00 7.95 -12.11
N HIS A 150 4.17 8.69 -11.02
CA HIS A 150 5.32 8.57 -10.13
C HIS A 150 4.87 8.06 -8.78
N LEU A 151 4.60 6.75 -8.73
CA LEU A 151 4.11 6.07 -7.55
C LEU A 151 5.22 5.30 -6.87
N TYR A 152 5.26 5.43 -5.55
CA TYR A 152 6.17 4.71 -4.68
C TYR A 152 5.39 4.03 -3.58
N TRP A 153 5.83 2.82 -3.22
CA TRP A 153 5.28 2.07 -2.11
C TRP A 153 6.35 1.90 -1.03
N TYR A 154 6.17 2.59 0.10
CA TYR A 154 7.02 2.41 1.26
C TYR A 154 6.48 1.23 2.09
N ARG A 155 6.87 0.03 1.67
CA ARG A 155 6.28 -1.26 2.04
C ARG A 155 6.28 -1.52 3.55
N ASP A 156 7.39 -1.23 4.21
CA ASP A 156 7.56 -1.51 5.65
C ASP A 156 7.02 -0.35 6.51
N GLY A 157 6.66 0.76 5.86
CA GLY A 157 5.82 1.82 6.40
C GLY A 157 6.33 2.46 7.70
N LEU A 158 5.37 2.82 8.56
CA LEU A 158 5.63 3.50 9.83
C LEU A 158 6.59 2.71 10.72
N ASP A 159 6.45 1.38 10.77
CA ASP A 159 7.26 0.53 11.66
C ASP A 159 8.77 0.62 11.31
N ALA A 160 9.12 0.63 10.03
CA ALA A 160 10.52 0.80 9.60
C ALA A 160 11.04 2.24 9.82
N TRP A 161 10.15 3.23 9.69
CA TRP A 161 10.49 4.63 9.96
C TRP A 161 10.79 4.86 11.46
N GLU A 162 9.97 4.27 12.32
CA GLU A 162 10.15 4.25 13.78
C GLU A 162 11.43 3.50 14.17
N ALA A 163 11.68 2.33 13.59
CA ALA A 163 12.90 1.56 13.84
C ALA A 163 14.18 2.32 13.47
N ALA A 164 14.09 3.23 12.49
CA ALA A 164 15.17 4.13 12.10
C ALA A 164 15.33 5.37 13.01
N ASN A 165 14.53 5.50 14.08
CA ASN A 165 14.49 6.65 14.98
C ASN A 165 14.24 7.99 14.28
N LEU A 166 13.42 7.97 13.23
CA LEU A 166 13.10 9.18 12.47
C LEU A 166 11.89 9.92 13.09
N PRO A 167 11.78 11.25 12.88
CA PRO A 167 10.72 12.05 13.49
C PRO A 167 9.31 11.60 13.07
N LEU A 168 8.36 11.71 13.99
CA LEU A 168 6.95 11.42 13.77
C LEU A 168 6.09 12.65 14.05
N GLN A 169 4.90 12.68 13.44
CA GLN A 169 3.91 13.72 13.67
C GLN A 169 2.57 13.10 14.06
N ALA A 170 1.98 13.53 15.18
CA ALA A 170 0.62 13.14 15.54
C ALA A 170 -0.35 13.52 14.42
N ALA A 171 -1.24 12.61 14.05
CA ALA A 171 -2.07 12.76 12.87
C ALA A 171 -3.55 12.46 13.13
N ARG A 172 -4.40 13.05 12.29
CA ARG A 172 -5.83 12.74 12.17
C ARG A 172 -6.16 12.47 10.71
N PRO A 173 -7.15 11.60 10.42
CA PRO A 173 -7.58 11.39 9.06
C PRO A 173 -8.10 12.70 8.46
N GLU A 174 -7.87 12.87 7.17
CA GLU A 174 -8.53 13.93 6.41
C GLU A 174 -10.06 13.77 6.52
N PRO A 175 -10.83 14.86 6.68
CA PRO A 175 -12.28 14.80 6.84
C PRO A 175 -12.98 14.01 5.73
N PHE A 176 -13.72 12.98 6.13
CA PHE A 176 -14.62 12.27 5.23
C PHE A 176 -15.93 13.05 5.10
N PRO A 177 -16.49 13.20 3.88
CA PRO A 177 -17.69 14.00 3.64
C PRO A 177 -18.95 13.47 4.33
#